data_AF-A0A667ZWK9-F1
#
_entry.id   AF-A0A667ZWK9-F1
#
_cell.length_a   1.000
_cell.length_b   1.000
_cell.length_c   1.000
_cell.angle_alpha   90.00
_cell.angle_beta   90.00
_cell.angle_gamma   90.00
#
_symmetry.space_group_name_H-M   'P 1'
#
loop_
_entity.id
_entity.type
_entity.pdbx_description
1 polymer ?
#
loop_
_entity_poly.entity_id
_entity_poly.type
_entity_poly.pdbx_seq_one_letter_code
_entity_poly.pdbx_strand_id
1 'polypeptide(L)' 'MDEDVLTTLKLLIIGESGVGKSSLLLRFTDDTFDPDQSATIGVDFKVKTISIDGNKAKLAIWVSPVLTVVSGSLI' A
#
# COMPACT_ATOMS: atom_id res chain seq x y z
N MET A 1 -20.32 -13.53 -3.86
CA MET A 1 -20.87 -12.65 -2.82
C MET A 1 -19.69 -12.27 -1.95
N ASP A 2 -19.33 -10.99 -1.91
CA ASP A 2 -18.33 -10.47 -0.99
C ASP A 2 -18.85 -10.65 0.44
N GLU A 3 -18.65 -11.82 1.04
CA GLU A 3 -19.19 -12.15 2.37
C GLU A 3 -18.61 -11.20 3.42
N ASP A 4 -19.43 -10.19 3.72
CA ASP A 4 -19.43 -9.19 4.79
C ASP A 4 -18.09 -8.49 5.07
N VAL A 5 -17.53 -7.85 4.04
CA VAL A 5 -16.54 -6.79 4.26
C VAL A 5 -17.25 -5.60 4.89
N LEU A 6 -17.02 -5.39 6.20
CA LEU A 6 -17.62 -4.31 6.99
C LEU A 6 -17.24 -2.93 6.46
N THR A 7 -15.99 -2.76 6.01
CA THR A 7 -15.50 -1.48 5.49
C THR A 7 -14.29 -1.63 4.58
N THR A 8 -14.07 -0.61 3.74
CA THR A 8 -12.84 -0.45 2.94
C THR A 8 -12.08 0.79 3.41
N LEU A 9 -10.84 0.60 3.85
CA LEU A 9 -9.92 1.68 4.24
C LEU A 9 -8.94 1.95 3.10
N LYS A 10 -8.77 3.23 2.77
CA LYS A 10 -7.79 3.70 1.78
C LYS A 10 -6.56 4.22 2.51
N LEU A 11 -5.40 3.65 2.23
CA LEU A 11 -4.13 3.98 2.87
C LEU A 11 -3.15 4.50 1.82
N LEU A 12 -2.53 5.65 2.08
CA LEU A 12 -1.48 6.21 1.24
C LEU A 12 -0.18 6.28 2.04
N ILE A 13 0.87 5.63 1.55
CA ILE A 13 2.20 5.63 2.15
C ILE A 13 3.07 6.67 1.42
N ILE A 14 3.49 7.69 2.15
CA ILE A 14 4.37 8.78 1.69
C ILE A 14 5.61 8.88 2.59
N GLY A 15 6.71 9.40 2.03
CA GLY A 15 7.97 9.56 2.73
C GLY A 15 9.15 9.58 1.76
N GLU A 16 10.32 10.03 2.24
CA GLU A 16 11.54 10.20 1.45
C GLU A 16 11.94 8.93 0.67
N SER A 17 12.72 9.11 -0.40
CA SER A 17 13.26 7.96 -1.14
C SER A 17 14.18 7.12 -0.23
N GLY A 18 14.14 5.80 -0.37
CA GLY A 18 15.00 4.90 0.42
C GLY A 18 14.55 4.61 1.86
N VAL A 19 13.50 5.24 2.39
CA VAL A 19 13.01 4.97 3.78
C VAL A 19 12.30 3.61 3.95
N GLY A 20 12.22 2.79 2.90
CA GLY A 20 11.67 1.42 2.99
C GLY A 20 10.15 1.30 2.79
N LYS A 21 9.46 2.30 2.23
CA LYS A 21 8.00 2.26 1.95
C LYS A 21 7.56 0.99 1.20
N SER A 22 8.28 0.66 0.13
CA SER A 22 7.96 -0.49 -0.72
C SER A 22 8.27 -1.81 -0.01
N SER A 23 9.35 -1.86 0.79
CA SER A 23 9.68 -3.01 1.64
C SER A 23 8.61 -3.24 2.72
N LEU A 24 8.05 -2.18 3.30
CA LEU A 24 6.92 -2.27 4.24
C LEU A 24 5.67 -2.80 3.56
N LEU A 25 5.34 -2.31 2.36
CA LEU A 25 4.20 -2.81 1.60
C LEU A 25 4.36 -4.31 1.30
N LEU A 26 5.52 -4.71 0.78
CA LEU A 26 5.82 -6.10 0.42
C LEU A 26 5.73 -7.02 1.64
N ARG A 27 6.33 -6.62 2.77
CA ARG A 27 6.22 -7.36 4.02
C ARG A 27 4.78 -7.45 4.50
N PHE A 28 4.01 -6.37 4.36
CA PHE A 28 2.62 -6.38 4.79
C PHE A 28 1.74 -7.27 3.92
N THR A 29 1.91 -7.28 2.59
CA THR A 29 1.03 -8.04 1.69
C THR A 29 1.47 -9.48 1.51
N ASP A 30 2.77 -9.70 1.33
CA ASP A 30 3.33 -10.95 0.81
C ASP A 30 4.24 -11.65 1.85
N ASP A 31 4.44 -11.03 3.02
CA ASP A 31 5.33 -11.49 4.12
C ASP A 31 6.79 -11.77 3.68
N THR A 32 7.23 -11.10 2.63
CA THR A 32 8.60 -11.22 2.09
C THR A 32 9.40 -9.93 2.32
N PHE A 33 10.72 -10.06 2.17
CA PHE A 33 11.64 -8.94 2.16
C PHE A 33 12.69 -9.17 1.09
N ASP A 34 12.86 -8.18 0.22
CA ASP A 34 13.89 -8.16 -0.80
C ASP A 34 14.93 -7.08 -0.44
N PRO A 35 16.19 -7.44 -0.09
CA PRO A 35 17.24 -6.47 0.19
C PRO A 35 17.65 -5.68 -1.06
N ASP A 36 17.43 -6.22 -2.25
CA ASP A 36 17.77 -5.62 -3.54
C ASP A 36 16.55 -4.92 -4.18
N GLN A 37 15.52 -4.64 -3.38
CA GLN A 37 14.29 -3.98 -3.83
C GLN A 37 14.62 -2.66 -4.54
N SER A 38 14.35 -2.64 -5.84
CA SER A 38 14.58 -1.46 -6.69
C SER A 38 13.64 -0.31 -6.35
N ALA A 39 14.06 0.91 -6.69
CA ALA A 39 13.23 2.10 -6.50
C ALA A 39 11.91 1.96 -7.29
N THR A 40 10.79 2.31 -6.66
CA THR A 40 9.48 2.19 -7.30
C THR A 40 9.36 3.19 -8.45
N ILE A 41 9.21 2.67 -9.67
CA ILE A 41 8.96 3.45 -10.88
C ILE A 41 7.44 3.65 -10.99
N GLY A 42 6.92 4.69 -10.33
CA GLY A 42 5.49 5.01 -10.32
C GLY A 42 4.76 4.65 -9.03
N VAL A 43 3.44 4.82 -9.01
CA VAL A 43 2.59 4.50 -7.84
C VAL A 43 2.30 3.00 -7.84
N ASP A 44 2.61 2.31 -6.73
CA ASP A 44 2.23 0.91 -6.53
C ASP A 44 0.88 0.82 -5.78
N PHE A 45 0.07 -0.17 -6.13
CA PHE A 45 -1.26 -0.39 -5.57
C PHE A 45 -1.49 -1.86 -5.19
N LYS A 46 -1.87 -2.08 -3.93
CA LYS A 46 -2.21 -3.41 -3.42
C LYS A 46 -3.54 -3.38 -2.66
N VAL A 47 -4.23 -4.51 -2.68
CA VAL A 47 -5.45 -4.74 -1.90
C VAL A 47 -5.25 -5.95 -1.00
N LYS A 48 -5.56 -5.80 0.29
CA LYS A 48 -5.51 -6.90 1.27
C LYS A 48 -6.77 -6.88 2.13
N THR A 49 -7.45 -8.02 2.22
CA THR A 49 -8.54 -8.19 3.19
C THR A 49 -7.97 -8.77 4.48
N ILE A 50 -8.29 -8.13 5.60
CA ILE A 50 -7.88 -8.56 6.94
C ILE A 50 -9.10 -8.77 7.82
N SER A 51 -8.96 -9.61 8.86
CA SER A 51 -9.99 -9.80 9.89
C SER A 51 -9.53 -9.13 11.18
N ILE A 52 -10.34 -8.21 11.71
CA ILE A 52 -10.12 -7.53 12.99
C ILE A 52 -11.38 -7.73 13.83
N ASP A 53 -11.24 -8.32 15.02
CA ASP A 53 -12.34 -8.58 15.95
C ASP A 53 -13.54 -9.31 15.31
N GLY A 54 -13.24 -10.25 14.40
CA GLY A 54 -14.26 -11.02 13.66
C GLY A 54 -14.88 -10.28 12.47
N ASN A 55 -14.55 -9.01 12.25
CA ASN A 55 -15.02 -8.22 11.11
C ASN A 55 -13.97 -8.22 9.99
N LYS A 56 -14.41 -8.44 8.74
CA LYS A 56 -13.53 -8.31 7.58
C LYS A 56 -13.41 -6.84 7.17
N ALA A 57 -12.20 -6.33 7.02
CA ALA A 57 -11.92 -5.02 6.46
C ALA A 57 -11.04 -5.17 5.22
N LYS A 58 -11.34 -4.39 4.18
CA LYS A 58 -10.52 -4.34 2.95
C LYS A 58 -9.59 -3.14 3.04
N LEU A 59 -8.30 -3.37 2.91
CA LEU A 59 -7.30 -2.32 2.80
C LEU A 59 -6.94 -2.13 1.33
N ALA A 60 -7.10 -0.91 0.84
CA ALA A 60 -6.60 -0.47 -0.46
C ALA A 60 -5.41 0.43 -0.19
N ILE A 61 -4.21 0.03 -0.60
CA ILE A 61 -2.94 0.66 -0.21
C ILE A 61 -2.23 1.19 -1.45
N TRP A 62 -1.89 2.47 -1.43
CA TRP A 62 -1.10 3.15 -2.45
C TRP A 62 0.27 3.53 -1.88
N VAL A 63 1.33 3.29 -2.64
CA VAL A 63 2.69 3.77 -2.33
C VAL A 63 3.09 4.78 -3.40
N SER A 64 3.40 6.01 -2.97
CA SER A 64 3.88 7.04 -3.88
C SER A 64 5.41 7.16 -3.83
N PRO A 65 6.11 7.21 -4.98
CA PRO A 65 7.49 7.65 -5.02
C PRO A 65 7.55 9.16 -4.82
N VAL A 66 8.47 9.64 -3.97
CA VAL A 66 8.63 11.09 -3.70
C VAL A 66 8.91 11.92 -4.96
N LEU A 67 9.45 11.30 -6.01
CA LEU A 67 9.65 11.92 -7.33
C LEU A 67 8.34 12.29 -8.03
N THR A 68 7.20 11.83 -7.54
CA THR A 68 5.87 12.04 -8.12
C THR A 68 4.97 12.76 -7.12
N VAL A 69 5.38 13.97 -6.69
CA VAL A 69 4.39 15.05 -6.58
C VAL A 69 4.12 15.48 -8.02
N VAL A 70 3.16 14.81 -8.67
CA VAL A 70 2.65 15.22 -9.97
C VAL A 70 2.24 16.67 -9.85
N SER A 71 2.69 17.50 -10.79
CA SER A 71 2.16 18.84 -10.98
C SER A 71 0.62 18.79 -10.96
N GLY A 72 0.01 19.26 -9.88
CA GLY A 72 -1.34 19.84 -9.85
C GLY A 72 -2.51 19.00 -10.39
N SER A 73 -2.53 17.68 -10.26
CA SER A 73 -3.77 16.92 -10.51
C SER A 73 -3.98 15.88 -9.42
N LEU A 74 -4.91 16.24 -8.55
CA LEU A 74 -5.42 15.44 -7.44
C LEU A 74 -6.12 14.19 -8.00
N ILE A 75 -5.88 13.07 -7.33
CA ILE A 75 -6.88 12.03 -7.08
C ILE A 75 -8.28 12.61 -6.84
#